data_AF-A0A7G1IDS8-F1
#
_entry.id   AF-A0A7G1IDS8-F1
#
_cell.length_a   1.000
_cell.length_b   1.000
_cell.length_c   1.000
_cell.angle_alpha   90.00
_cell.angle_beta   90.00
_cell.angle_gamma   90.00
#
_symmetry.space_group_name_H-M   'P 1'
#
loop_
_entity.id
_entity.type
_entity.pdbx_description
1 polymer ?
#
loop_
_entity_poly.entity_id
_entity_poly.type
_entity_poly.pdbx_seq_one_letter_code
_entity_poly.pdbx_strand_id
1 'polypeptide(L)' 'MGGIETVDDAWERITAGATLLQGYTGFIYGGGLWAKHIHDGIARRLHDGGFASLADAVGSAARKAGKPPG' A
#
# COMPACT_ATOMS: atom_id res chain seq x y z
N MET A 1 -5.79 2.27 -14.70
CA MET A 1 -5.03 3.46 -14.29
C MET A 1 -5.91 4.25 -13.33
N GLY A 2 -5.47 4.45 -12.09
CA GLY A 2 -6.19 5.25 -11.11
C GLY A 2 -5.16 5.81 -10.15
N GLY A 3 -5.09 7.14 -10.05
CA GLY A 3 -4.12 7.84 -9.23
C GLY A 3 -4.25 7.44 -7.77
N ILE A 4 -3.11 7.28 -7.10
CA ILE A 4 -3.06 7.13 -5.65
C ILE A 4 -3.04 8.53 -5.07
N GLU A 5 -4.05 8.85 -4.27
CA GLU A 5 -4.18 10.16 -3.64
C GLU A 5 -3.95 10.06 -2.12
N THR A 6 -4.22 8.88 -1.54
CA THR A 6 -4.11 8.63 -0.09
C THR A 6 -3.26 7.40 0.26
N VAL A 7 -2.87 7.29 1.54
CA VAL A 7 -2.17 6.11 2.09
C VAL A 7 -3.05 4.85 1.99
N ASP A 8 -4.35 4.99 2.18
CA ASP A 8 -5.33 3.92 2.05
C ASP A 8 -5.32 3.30 0.65
N ASP A 9 -5.39 4.14 -0.39
CA ASP A 9 -5.36 3.70 -1.79
C ASP A 9 -4.05 2.99 -2.14
N ALA A 10 -2.94 3.47 -1.59
CA ALA A 10 -1.64 2.86 -1.77
C ALA A 10 -1.61 1.46 -1.13
N TRP A 11 -2.11 1.35 0.09
CA TRP A 11 -2.12 0.11 0.85
C TRP A 11 -3.03 -0.96 0.26
N GLU A 12 -4.24 -0.61 -0.17
CA GLU A 12 -5.13 -1.55 -0.86
C GLU A 12 -4.46 -2.11 -2.11
N ARG A 13 -3.81 -1.26 -2.91
CA ARG A 13 -3.09 -1.72 -4.10
C ARG A 13 -1.92 -2.64 -3.76
N ILE A 14 -1.11 -2.30 -2.76
CA ILE A 14 -0.01 -3.15 -2.28
C ILE A 14 -0.56 -4.51 -1.86
N THR A 15 -1.55 -4.53 -0.97
CA THR A 15 -2.09 -5.78 -0.42
C THR A 15 -2.86 -6.62 -1.45
N ALA A 16 -3.40 -5.98 -2.49
CA ALA A 16 -3.96 -6.66 -3.67
C ALA A 16 -2.89 -7.25 -4.61
N GLY A 17 -1.62 -6.87 -4.47
CA GLY A 17 -0.49 -7.44 -5.22
C GLY A 17 0.24 -6.47 -6.15
N ALA A 18 -0.05 -5.17 -6.11
CA ALA A 18 0.67 -4.19 -6.92
C ALA A 18 2.10 -3.98 -6.39
N THR A 19 3.08 -4.10 -7.29
CA THR A 19 4.50 -3.83 -7.00
C THR A 19 4.94 -2.42 -7.41
N LEU A 20 4.10 -1.71 -8.17
CA LEU A 20 4.32 -0.33 -8.60
C LEU A 20 3.07 0.52 -8.33
N LEU A 21 3.28 1.67 -7.72
CA LEU A 21 2.27 2.67 -7.40
C LEU A 21 2.58 3.95 -8.19
N GLN A 22 1.64 4.43 -9.02
CA GLN A 22 1.80 5.67 -9.78
C GLN A 22 0.84 6.74 -9.23
N GLY A 23 1.40 7.73 -8.53
CA GLY A 23 0.67 8.90 -8.01
C GLY A 23 1.10 10.17 -8.73
N TYR A 24 0.46 10.50 -9.85
CA TYR A 24 0.75 11.74 -10.59
C TYR A 24 0.11 12.96 -9.90
N THR A 25 -1.15 12.82 -9.45
CA THR A 25 -1.93 13.87 -8.80
C THR A 25 -1.39 14.19 -7.40
N GLY A 26 -1.09 13.18 -6.58
CA GLY A 26 -0.61 13.37 -5.21
C GLY A 26 0.74 14.10 -5.11
N PHE A 27 1.67 13.83 -6.02
CA PHE A 27 2.97 14.54 -6.06
C PHE A 27 2.82 16.01 -6.48
N ILE A 28 1.96 16.29 -7.47
CA ILE A 28 1.74 17.65 -7.99
C ILE A 28 0.97 18.52 -6.98
N TYR A 29 -0.02 17.97 -6.27
CA TYR A 29 -0.89 18.73 -5.36
C TYR A 29 -0.56 18.60 -3.87
N GLY A 30 0.16 17.54 -3.46
CA GLY A 30 0.55 17.32 -2.05
C GLY A 30 1.93 17.89 -1.68
N GLY A 31 2.64 18.47 -2.66
CA GLY A 31 3.98 19.02 -2.47
C GLY A 31 5.05 17.95 -2.23
N GLY A 32 6.32 18.37 -2.11
CA GLY A 32 7.46 17.44 -1.98
C GLY A 32 7.43 16.50 -0.78
N LEU A 33 6.56 16.77 0.21
CA LEU A 33 6.38 15.92 1.39
C LEU A 33 5.32 14.83 1.20
N TRP A 34 4.54 14.84 0.11
CA TRP A 34 3.50 13.83 -0.13
C TRP A 34 4.08 12.41 -0.19
N ALA A 35 5.18 12.22 -0.92
CA ALA A 35 5.85 10.93 -1.00
C ALA A 35 6.33 10.45 0.38
N LYS A 36 6.82 11.37 1.22
CA LYS A 36 7.18 11.07 2.61
C LYS A 36 5.97 10.61 3.42
N HIS A 37 4.84 11.31 3.31
CA HIS A 37 3.60 10.96 4.01
C HIS A 37 3.08 9.58 3.60
N ILE A 38 3.14 9.25 2.31
CA ILE A 38 2.77 7.93 1.80
C ILE A 38 3.69 6.85 2.37
N HIS A 39 5.01 7.04 2.33
CA HIS A 39 5.96 6.07 2.89
C HIS A 39 5.78 5.88 4.40
N ASP A 40 5.65 6.98 5.16
CA ASP A 40 5.45 6.93 6.61
C ASP A 40 4.14 6.19 6.96
N GLY A 41 3.07 6.43 6.20
CA GLY A 41 1.79 5.74 6.36
C GLY A 41 1.84 4.26 6.02
N ILE A 42 2.55 3.87 4.95
CA ILE A 42 2.76 2.46 4.60
C ILE A 42 3.59 1.77 5.68
N ALA A 43 4.66 2.40 6.17
CA ALA A 43 5.50 1.86 7.23
C ALA A 43 4.69 1.61 8.52
N ARG A 44 3.79 2.53 8.88
CA ARG A 44 2.84 2.36 9.99
C ARG A 44 1.98 1.12 9.81
N ARG A 45 1.39 0.93 8.63
CA ARG A 45 0.54 -0.25 8.33
C ARG A 45 1.30 -1.56 8.31
N LEU A 46 2.56 -1.54 7.87
CA LEU A 46 3.43 -2.72 7.97
C LEU A 46 3.64 -3.13 9.42
N HIS A 47 3.92 -2.15 10.30
CA HIS A 47 4.08 -2.37 11.73
C HIS A 47 2.80 -2.89 12.37
N ASP A 48 1.66 -2.24 12.11
CA ASP A 48 0.35 -2.61 12.66
C ASP A 48 -0.12 -3.99 12.14
N GLY A 49 0.24 -4.34 10.90
CA GLY A 49 -0.04 -5.63 10.29
C GLY A 49 0.92 -6.76 10.66
N GLY A 50 1.99 -6.46 11.42
CA GLY A 50 3.01 -7.43 11.81
C GLY A 50 3.86 -7.95 10.64
N PHE A 51 3.97 -7.19 9.55
CA PHE A 51 4.77 -7.56 8.38
C PHE A 51 6.25 -7.21 8.62
N ALA A 52 7.16 -8.14 8.31
CA ALA A 52 8.60 -7.90 8.42
C ALA A 52 9.12 -6.99 7.28
N SER A 53 8.46 -7.01 6.13
CA SER A 53 8.82 -6.20 4.97
C SER A 53 7.62 -5.85 4.09
N LEU A 54 7.77 -4.83 3.23
CA LEU A 54 6.76 -4.47 2.24
C LEU A 54 6.42 -5.64 1.31
N ALA A 55 7.43 -6.45 0.93
CA ALA A 55 7.23 -7.61 0.07
C ALA A 55 6.30 -8.67 0.69
N ASP A 56 6.28 -8.78 2.02
CA ASP A 56 5.39 -9.70 2.72
C ASP A 56 3.93 -9.23 2.68
N ALA A 57 3.73 -7.91 2.66
CA ALA A 57 2.43 -7.29 2.55
C ALA A 57 1.87 -7.34 1.11
N VAL A 58 2.73 -7.38 0.09
CA VAL A 58 2.31 -7.50 -1.31
C VAL A 58 1.51 -8.80 -1.51
N GLY A 59 0.26 -8.67 -1.94
CA GLY A 59 -0.63 -9.81 -2.18
C GLY A 59 -1.14 -10.52 -0.90
N SER A 60 -0.91 -9.93 0.28
CA SER A 60 -1.35 -10.51 1.56
C SER A 60 -2.87 -10.62 1.68
N ALA A 61 -3.63 -9.68 1.08
CA ALA A 61 -5.09 -9.73 1.06
C ALA A 61 -5.59 -10.91 0.19
N ALA A 62 -4.95 -11.15 -0.95
CA ALA A 62 -5.25 -12.30 -1.81
C ALA A 62 -4.94 -13.64 -1.12
N ARG A 63 -3.86 -13.72 -0.32
CA ARG A 63 -3.54 -14.92 0.48
C ARG A 63 -4.58 -15.22 1.57
N LYS A 64 -5.14 -14.21 2.25
CA LYS A 64 -6.16 -14.44 3.29
C LYS A 64 -7.48 -14.99 2.75
N ALA A 65 -7.83 -14.68 1.50
CA ALA A 65 -9.04 -15.19 0.85
C ALA A 65 -8.95 -16.68 0.44
N GLY A 66 -7.75 -17.29 0.52
CA GLY A 66 -7.48 -18.63 0.02
C GLY A 66 -7.47 -19.77 1.04
N LYS A 67 -7.97 -19.59 2.27
CA LYS A 67 -8.11 -20.72 3.22
C LYS A 67 -9.45 -21.45 2.95
N PRO A 68 -9.49 -22.60 2.25
CA PRO A 68 -10.71 -23.39 2.21
C PRO A 68 -11.04 -23.87 3.63
N PRO A 69 -12.32 -23.91 4.02
CA PRO A 69 -12.73 -24.59 5.24
C PRO A 69 -12.36 -26.07 5.10
N GLY A 70 -11.63 -26.57 6.09
CA GLY A 70 -11.35 -28.00 6.23
C GLY A 70 -12.57 -28.77 6.73
#